data_AF-A0A6J8BV31-F1
#
_entry.id   AF-A0A6J8BV31-F1
#
_cell.length_a   1.000
_cell.length_b   1.000
_cell.length_c   1.000
_cell.angle_alpha   90.00
_cell.angle_beta   90.00
_cell.angle_gamma   90.00
#
_symmetry.space_group_name_H-M   'P 1'
#
loop_
_entity.id
_entity.type
_entity.pdbx_description
1 polymer ?
#
loop_
_entity_poly.entity_id
_entity_poly.type
_entity_poly.pdbx_seq_one_letter_code
_entity_poly.pdbx_strand_id
1 'polypeptide(L)'
;MAQVSDQKCSLCDENNGAYYCYECQHALCTVCRKRNDIIDVVIEERQKAKENIEKLKLKTETLSSLQEKIRREHIENLHVESKTCIGHIESVSKNLQEYITAKGSIKTSEVEDNKTTENQKFEAFLKNTDLIQKRYVHILSELENLLLEKHDITFYSGYRSLQSDIQTLVSIPAEPLFAKVPIFEDEFLFKEVMYYMESKMKKSLCPICPIQKKEIEDLQAKYNICKETSQSLNQKCSVQKKQIEDLQSEYNICKKTFHRDLEAKDDEIPKLSEDIKSLKREKNTMQSTYVTTCVTNFINVEALKGIL
;
A
#
# COMPACT_ATOMS: atom_id res chain seq x y z
N MET A 1 40.87 50.97 1.17
CA MET A 1 41.32 50.95 -0.24
C MET A 1 40.10 50.69 -1.11
N ALA A 2 39.70 51.67 -1.93
CA ALA A 2 38.60 51.49 -2.87
C ALA A 2 39.07 50.56 -4.00
N GLN A 3 38.30 49.50 -4.30
CA GLN A 3 38.53 48.71 -5.52
C GLN A 3 38.24 49.62 -6.71
N VAL A 4 39.27 49.93 -7.50
CA VAL A 4 39.10 50.64 -8.77
C VAL A 4 38.66 49.59 -9.79
N SER A 5 37.49 49.80 -10.41
CA SER A 5 36.98 48.94 -11.46
C SER A 5 37.64 49.32 -12.79
N ASP A 6 38.15 48.34 -13.54
CA ASP A 6 38.66 48.54 -14.91
C ASP A 6 37.53 48.73 -15.94
N GLN A 7 36.27 48.84 -15.50
CA GLN A 7 35.14 49.10 -16.40
C GLN A 7 35.18 50.53 -16.95
N LYS A 8 35.09 50.62 -18.29
CA LYS A 8 34.95 51.88 -19.02
C LYS A 8 33.70 52.64 -18.59
N CYS A 9 33.83 53.96 -18.48
CA CYS A 9 32.69 54.84 -18.29
C CYS A 9 31.74 54.70 -19.49
N SER A 10 30.48 54.33 -19.24
CA SER A 10 29.49 54.10 -20.29
C SER A 10 29.11 55.35 -21.09
N LEU A 11 29.52 56.54 -20.63
CA LEU A 11 29.21 57.82 -21.27
C LEU A 11 30.40 58.47 -21.99
N CYS A 12 31.65 58.09 -21.69
CA CYS A 12 32.81 58.78 -22.27
C CYS A 12 33.99 57.86 -22.65
N ASP A 13 33.83 56.53 -22.58
CA ASP A 13 34.86 55.53 -22.92
C ASP A 13 36.20 55.66 -22.17
N GLU A 14 36.29 56.55 -21.18
CA GLU A 14 37.46 56.70 -20.32
C GLU A 14 37.55 55.51 -19.35
N ASN A 15 38.75 54.91 -19.24
CA ASN A 15 39.10 53.81 -18.33
C ASN A 15 39.24 54.30 -16.87
N ASN A 16 38.19 54.89 -16.31
CA ASN A 16 38.17 55.42 -14.94
C ASN A 16 36.77 55.31 -14.28
N GLY A 17 35.98 54.29 -14.61
CA GLY A 17 34.66 54.06 -14.02
C GLY A 17 34.78 53.76 -12.52
N ALA A 18 34.42 54.71 -11.67
CA ALA A 18 34.54 54.57 -10.21
C ALA A 18 33.19 54.57 -9.48
N TYR A 19 32.09 54.90 -10.15
CA TYR A 19 30.78 55.12 -9.53
C TYR A 19 29.65 54.52 -10.37
N TYR A 20 28.62 53.97 -9.74
CA TYR A 20 27.45 53.40 -10.43
C TYR A 20 26.25 54.35 -10.37
N CYS A 21 25.66 54.68 -11.52
CA CYS A 21 24.46 55.50 -11.62
C CYS A 21 23.21 54.61 -11.62
N TYR A 22 22.30 54.81 -10.66
CA TYR A 22 21.08 53.99 -10.56
C TYR A 22 20.02 54.33 -11.60
N GLU A 23 19.87 55.59 -11.96
CA GLU A 23 18.90 56.01 -12.98
C GLU A 23 19.27 55.44 -14.36
N CYS A 24 20.56 55.42 -14.67
CA CYS A 24 21.05 54.89 -15.93
C CYS A 24 21.40 53.40 -15.87
N GLN A 25 21.55 52.78 -14.70
CA GLN A 25 22.05 51.42 -14.52
C GLN A 25 23.45 51.15 -15.12
N HIS A 26 24.36 52.15 -15.08
CA HIS A 26 25.68 52.08 -15.71
C HIS A 26 26.81 52.61 -14.82
N ALA A 27 28.03 52.14 -15.06
CA ALA A 27 29.24 52.65 -14.41
C ALA A 27 29.72 53.96 -15.07
N LEU A 28 29.97 54.98 -14.25
CA LEU A 28 30.39 56.31 -14.64
C LEU A 28 31.75 56.68 -14.06
N CYS A 29 32.54 57.46 -14.80
CA CYS A 29 33.75 58.10 -14.28
C CYS A 29 33.41 59.29 -13.38
N THR A 30 34.39 59.75 -12.60
CA THR A 30 34.25 60.88 -11.68
C THR A 30 33.77 62.17 -12.36
N VAL A 31 34.15 62.39 -13.63
CA VAL A 31 33.75 63.57 -14.41
C VAL A 31 32.27 63.51 -14.77
N CYS A 32 31.81 62.37 -15.29
CA CYS A 32 30.41 62.13 -15.62
C CYS A 32 29.51 62.10 -14.37
N ARG A 33 30.04 61.69 -13.20
CA ARG A 33 29.33 61.75 -11.91
C ARG A 33 29.03 63.19 -11.50
N LYS A 34 30.03 64.07 -11.49
CA LYS A 34 29.90 65.47 -11.01
C LYS A 34 28.89 66.29 -11.81
N ARG A 35 28.66 65.95 -13.09
CA ARG A 35 27.66 66.62 -13.93
C ARG A 35 26.22 66.23 -13.61
N ASN A 36 26.01 65.11 -12.92
CA ASN A 36 24.67 64.51 -12.72
C ASN A 36 24.27 64.42 -11.23
N ASP A 37 25.02 65.03 -10.31
CA ASP A 37 24.72 65.10 -8.86
C ASP A 37 24.39 63.75 -8.18
N ILE A 38 25.13 62.70 -8.56
CA ILE A 38 24.83 61.31 -8.16
C ILE A 38 25.45 60.99 -6.78
N ILE A 39 24.58 60.66 -5.82
CA ILE A 39 24.90 60.25 -4.44
C ILE A 39 25.47 58.81 -4.41
N ASP A 40 26.33 58.49 -3.43
CA ASP A 40 26.94 57.15 -3.24
C ASP A 40 25.94 56.09 -2.74
N VAL A 41 24.95 55.73 -3.58
CA VAL A 41 23.89 54.73 -3.31
C VAL A 41 24.44 53.30 -3.16
N VAL A 42 25.69 53.07 -3.58
CA VAL A 42 26.36 51.76 -3.50
C VAL A 42 26.49 51.25 -2.06
N ILE A 43 26.70 52.15 -1.08
CA ILE A 43 26.83 51.75 0.32
C ILE A 43 25.48 51.28 0.89
N GLU A 44 24.41 52.01 0.59
CA GLU A 44 23.05 51.66 1.04
C GLU A 44 22.55 50.36 0.43
N GLU A 45 22.74 50.17 -0.88
CA GLU A 45 22.33 48.93 -1.56
C GLU A 45 23.16 47.72 -1.13
N ARG A 46 24.45 47.93 -0.84
CA ARG A 46 25.29 46.88 -0.22
C ARG A 46 24.79 46.51 1.18
N GLN A 47 24.32 47.48 1.95
CA GLN A 47 23.74 47.24 3.28
C GLN A 47 22.39 46.50 3.16
N LYS A 48 21.50 46.91 2.26
CA LYS A 48 20.24 46.18 1.95
C LYS A 48 20.52 44.75 1.48
N ALA A 49 21.51 44.55 0.63
CA ALA A 49 21.91 43.21 0.17
C ALA A 49 22.36 42.33 1.35
N LYS A 50 23.16 42.86 2.29
CA LYS A 50 23.54 42.14 3.51
C LYS A 50 22.32 41.76 4.37
N GLU A 51 21.41 42.70 4.59
CA GLU A 51 20.17 42.44 5.35
C GLU A 51 19.29 41.38 4.69
N ASN A 52 19.19 41.41 3.35
CA ASN A 52 18.47 40.41 2.59
C ASN A 52 19.13 39.03 2.68
N ILE A 53 20.46 38.95 2.62
CA ILE A 53 21.21 37.70 2.79
C ILE A 53 20.96 37.12 4.19
N GLU A 54 21.00 37.93 5.24
CA GLU A 54 20.72 37.45 6.61
C GLU A 54 19.26 36.98 6.77
N LYS A 55 18.29 37.69 6.18
CA LYS A 55 16.88 37.22 6.14
C LYS A 55 16.75 35.89 5.39
N LEU A 56 17.48 35.69 4.28
CA LEU A 56 17.45 34.45 3.52
C LEU A 56 18.11 33.28 4.27
N LYS A 57 19.21 33.53 4.99
CA LYS A 57 19.83 32.52 5.87
C LYS A 57 18.86 32.06 6.95
N LEU A 58 18.23 33.00 7.66
CA LEU A 58 17.25 32.68 8.70
C LEU A 58 16.06 31.87 8.16
N LYS A 59 15.55 32.24 6.97
CA LYS A 59 14.49 31.45 6.30
C LYS A 59 14.97 30.05 5.94
N THR A 60 16.19 29.91 5.46
CA THR A 60 16.78 28.60 5.09
C THR A 60 16.93 27.70 6.31
N GLU A 61 17.38 28.25 7.44
CA GLU A 61 17.47 27.53 8.71
C GLU A 61 16.09 27.10 9.22
N THR A 62 15.09 27.99 9.14
CA THR A 62 13.71 27.69 9.53
C THR A 62 13.11 26.58 8.67
N LEU A 63 13.33 26.63 7.35
CA LEU A 63 12.89 25.58 6.42
C LEU A 63 13.58 24.25 6.70
N SER A 64 14.88 24.26 6.98
CA SER A 64 15.65 23.06 7.33
C SER A 64 15.13 22.42 8.62
N SER A 65 14.85 23.24 9.63
CA SER A 65 14.24 22.81 10.89
C SER A 65 12.85 22.21 10.70
N LEU A 66 12.01 22.86 9.89
CA LEU A 66 10.67 22.36 9.56
C LEU A 66 10.73 21.04 8.78
N GLN A 67 11.64 20.92 7.81
CA GLN A 67 11.85 19.70 7.05
C GLN A 67 12.26 18.53 7.97
N GLU A 68 13.15 18.77 8.91
CA GLU A 68 13.57 17.75 9.88
C GLU A 68 12.43 17.38 10.84
N LYS A 69 11.63 18.37 11.28
CA LYS A 69 10.43 18.14 12.08
C LYS A 69 9.41 17.27 11.34
N ILE A 70 9.13 17.57 10.08
CA ILE A 70 8.22 16.76 9.23
C ILE A 70 8.77 15.34 9.09
N ARG A 71 10.07 15.20 8.84
CA ARG A 71 10.72 13.90 8.69
C ARG A 71 10.58 13.04 9.95
N ARG A 72 10.93 13.58 11.12
CA ARG A 72 10.89 12.81 12.38
C ARG A 72 9.49 12.65 12.92
N GLU A 73 8.74 13.74 13.07
CA GLU A 73 7.46 13.71 13.78
C GLU A 73 6.30 13.24 12.92
N HIS A 74 6.31 13.47 11.61
CA HIS A 74 5.17 13.08 10.79
C HIS A 74 5.42 11.76 10.07
N ILE A 75 6.56 11.61 9.39
CA ILE A 75 6.82 10.39 8.60
C ILE A 75 7.04 9.18 9.52
N GLU A 76 7.86 9.30 10.58
CA GLU A 76 8.12 8.16 11.46
C GLU A 76 6.88 7.78 12.28
N ASN A 77 6.13 8.76 12.81
CA ASN A 77 4.89 8.47 13.53
C ASN A 77 3.84 7.82 12.61
N LEU A 78 3.66 8.31 11.39
CA LEU A 78 2.77 7.67 10.41
C LEU A 78 3.20 6.23 10.10
N HIS A 79 4.51 5.98 10.02
CA HIS A 79 5.03 4.62 9.80
C HIS A 79 4.77 3.70 11.00
N VAL A 80 4.90 4.21 12.23
CA VAL A 80 4.57 3.47 13.46
C VAL A 80 3.08 3.20 13.58
N GLU A 81 2.22 4.19 13.31
CA GLU A 81 0.77 4.03 13.30
C GLU A 81 0.32 3.04 12.22
N SER A 82 0.91 3.11 11.03
CA SER A 82 0.66 2.16 9.93
C SER A 82 1.03 0.74 10.34
N LYS A 83 2.22 0.52 10.92
CA LYS A 83 2.64 -0.79 11.45
C LYS A 83 1.69 -1.32 12.53
N THR A 84 1.25 -0.45 13.43
CA THR A 84 0.31 -0.81 14.50
C THR A 84 -1.05 -1.22 13.91
N CYS A 85 -1.55 -0.49 12.92
CA CYS A 85 -2.78 -0.80 12.23
C CYS A 85 -2.71 -2.15 11.49
N ILE A 86 -1.61 -2.42 10.77
CA ILE A 86 -1.37 -3.71 10.11
C ILE A 86 -1.37 -4.85 11.15
N GLY A 87 -0.67 -4.69 12.27
CA GLY A 87 -0.65 -5.69 13.34
C GLY A 87 -2.05 -5.98 13.93
N HIS A 88 -2.90 -4.96 14.06
CA HIS A 88 -4.30 -5.17 14.48
C HIS A 88 -5.10 -5.95 13.44
N ILE A 89 -4.96 -5.64 12.15
CA ILE A 89 -5.66 -6.34 11.07
C ILE A 89 -5.23 -7.82 11.02
N GLU A 90 -3.94 -8.11 11.16
CA GLU A 90 -3.41 -9.47 11.19
C GLU A 90 -3.93 -10.26 12.39
N SER A 91 -3.96 -9.64 13.58
CA SER A 91 -4.51 -10.24 14.80
C SER A 91 -6.00 -10.57 14.66
N VAL A 92 -6.80 -9.64 14.14
CA VAL A 92 -8.23 -9.88 13.88
C VAL A 92 -8.44 -10.99 12.86
N SER A 93 -7.64 -11.01 11.80
CA SER A 93 -7.70 -12.05 10.76
C SER A 93 -7.37 -13.44 11.33
N LYS A 94 -6.36 -13.52 12.20
CA LYS A 94 -6.01 -14.76 12.91
C LYS A 94 -7.14 -15.24 13.81
N ASN A 95 -7.72 -14.37 14.63
CA ASN A 95 -8.85 -14.71 15.50
C ASN A 95 -10.07 -15.20 14.70
N LEU A 96 -10.35 -14.59 13.55
CA LEU A 96 -11.42 -15.01 12.66
C LEU A 96 -11.15 -16.41 12.07
N GLN A 97 -9.92 -16.67 11.64
CA GLN A 97 -9.53 -17.98 11.11
C GLN A 97 -9.64 -19.08 12.17
N GLU A 98 -9.22 -18.80 13.40
CA GLU A 98 -9.38 -19.72 14.53
C GLU A 98 -10.86 -20.03 14.81
N TYR A 99 -11.73 -19.01 14.79
CA TYR A 99 -13.17 -19.18 14.95
C TYR A 99 -13.79 -20.03 13.84
N ILE A 100 -13.47 -19.75 12.56
CA ILE A 100 -13.97 -20.51 11.42
C ILE A 100 -13.53 -21.96 11.52
N THR A 101 -12.26 -22.21 11.88
CA THR A 101 -11.71 -23.56 12.03
C THR A 101 -12.42 -24.32 13.16
N ALA A 102 -12.64 -23.67 14.32
CA ALA A 102 -13.37 -24.27 15.42
C ALA A 102 -14.82 -24.61 15.06
N LYS A 103 -15.53 -23.72 14.36
CA LYS A 103 -16.90 -23.98 13.87
C LYS A 103 -16.94 -25.09 12.82
N GLY A 104 -15.96 -25.13 11.92
CA GLY A 104 -15.81 -26.21 10.94
C GLY A 104 -15.64 -27.57 11.62
N SER A 105 -14.77 -27.65 12.64
CA SER A 105 -14.52 -28.88 13.39
C SER A 105 -15.75 -29.40 14.14
N ILE A 106 -16.57 -28.52 14.70
CA ILE A 106 -17.83 -28.92 15.36
C ILE A 106 -18.81 -29.51 14.34
N LYS A 107 -18.89 -28.92 13.14
CA LYS A 107 -19.80 -29.41 12.11
C LYS A 107 -19.35 -30.76 11.55
N THR A 108 -18.05 -30.98 11.40
CA THR A 108 -17.52 -32.28 10.95
C THR A 108 -17.79 -33.37 12.00
N SER A 109 -17.62 -33.08 13.30
CA SER A 109 -17.95 -34.06 14.33
C SER A 109 -19.45 -34.38 14.37
N GLU A 110 -20.34 -33.40 14.22
CA GLU A 110 -21.80 -33.65 14.12
C GLU A 110 -22.15 -34.56 12.93
N VAL A 111 -21.46 -34.41 11.79
CA VAL A 111 -21.67 -35.27 10.61
C VAL A 111 -21.15 -36.68 10.86
N GLU A 112 -20.00 -36.83 11.50
CA GLU A 112 -19.42 -38.12 11.88
C GLU A 112 -20.28 -38.88 12.91
N ASP A 113 -20.83 -38.17 13.90
CA ASP A 113 -21.74 -38.74 14.91
C ASP A 113 -23.04 -39.26 14.27
N ASN A 114 -23.60 -38.48 13.34
CA ASN A 114 -24.79 -38.89 12.60
C ASN A 114 -24.50 -40.11 11.70
N LYS A 115 -23.38 -40.10 10.98
CA LYS A 115 -22.93 -41.24 10.16
C LYS A 115 -22.76 -42.50 11.01
N THR A 116 -22.16 -42.36 12.19
CA THR A 116 -21.96 -43.48 13.12
C THR A 116 -23.30 -44.04 13.61
N THR A 117 -24.24 -43.15 13.96
CA THR A 117 -25.59 -43.54 14.39
C THR A 117 -26.37 -44.25 13.28
N GLU A 118 -26.31 -43.76 12.04
CA GLU A 118 -26.96 -44.40 10.89
C GLU A 118 -26.34 -45.76 10.56
N ASN A 119 -25.00 -45.87 10.60
CA ASN A 119 -24.30 -47.14 10.42
C ASN A 119 -24.71 -48.16 11.50
N GLN A 120 -24.80 -47.75 12.76
CA GLN A 120 -25.26 -48.63 13.84
C GLN A 120 -26.71 -49.10 13.62
N LYS A 121 -27.60 -48.23 13.17
CA LYS A 121 -28.98 -48.60 12.81
C LYS A 121 -29.01 -49.58 11.65
N PHE A 122 -28.18 -49.36 10.64
CA PHE A 122 -28.06 -50.23 9.47
C PHE A 122 -27.50 -51.61 9.84
N GLU A 123 -26.44 -51.67 10.66
CA GLU A 123 -25.91 -52.93 11.17
C GLU A 123 -26.91 -53.70 12.03
N ALA A 124 -27.65 -53.01 12.91
CA ALA A 124 -28.71 -53.61 13.70
C ALA A 124 -29.81 -54.19 12.80
N PHE A 125 -30.16 -53.48 11.73
CA PHE A 125 -31.09 -53.98 10.72
C PHE A 125 -30.56 -55.24 10.00
N LEU A 126 -29.30 -55.24 9.53
CA LEU A 126 -28.71 -56.40 8.87
C LEU A 126 -28.69 -57.63 9.80
N LYS A 127 -28.33 -57.44 11.08
CA LYS A 127 -28.37 -58.50 12.09
C LYS A 127 -29.79 -59.05 12.29
N ASN A 128 -30.80 -58.19 12.34
CA ASN A 128 -32.18 -58.61 12.48
C ASN A 128 -32.66 -59.39 11.23
N THR A 129 -32.28 -58.93 10.04
CA THR A 129 -32.60 -59.61 8.77
C THR A 129 -31.97 -61.00 8.70
N ASP A 130 -30.71 -61.14 9.09
CA ASP A 130 -30.03 -62.44 9.16
C ASP A 130 -30.72 -63.39 10.15
N LEU A 131 -31.15 -62.90 11.31
CA LEU A 131 -31.91 -63.69 12.29
C LEU A 131 -33.27 -64.16 11.73
N ILE A 132 -33.99 -63.27 11.06
CA ILE A 132 -35.27 -63.61 10.40
C ILE A 132 -35.05 -64.64 9.31
N GLN A 133 -34.03 -64.47 8.46
CA GLN A 133 -33.68 -65.41 7.40
C GLN A 133 -33.33 -66.79 7.96
N LYS A 134 -32.52 -66.86 9.03
CA LYS A 134 -32.20 -68.12 9.71
C LYS A 134 -33.46 -68.83 10.24
N ARG A 135 -34.40 -68.09 10.83
CA ARG A 135 -35.69 -68.64 11.25
C ARG A 135 -36.52 -69.15 10.08
N TYR A 136 -36.55 -68.40 8.97
CA TYR A 136 -37.26 -68.79 7.76
C TYR A 136 -36.74 -70.12 7.20
N VAL A 137 -35.41 -70.24 7.06
CA VAL A 137 -34.75 -71.47 6.59
C VAL A 137 -35.03 -72.64 7.54
N HIS A 138 -34.98 -72.42 8.85
CA HIS A 138 -35.25 -73.46 9.83
C HIS A 138 -36.69 -73.98 9.72
N ILE A 139 -37.68 -73.08 9.69
CA ILE A 139 -39.10 -73.47 9.59
C ILE A 139 -39.39 -74.17 8.25
N LEU A 140 -38.80 -73.69 7.15
CA LEU A 140 -38.93 -74.37 5.86
C LEU A 140 -38.40 -75.81 5.94
N SER A 141 -37.22 -76.02 6.52
CA SER A 141 -36.64 -77.34 6.68
C SER A 141 -37.50 -78.26 7.56
N GLU A 142 -38.07 -77.74 8.65
CA GLU A 142 -38.99 -78.53 9.49
C GLU A 142 -40.29 -78.87 8.78
N LEU A 143 -40.85 -77.95 8.00
CA LEU A 143 -42.03 -78.20 7.17
C LEU A 143 -41.74 -79.24 6.08
N GLU A 144 -40.59 -79.16 5.40
CA GLU A 144 -40.15 -80.15 4.43
C GLU A 144 -40.04 -81.55 5.07
N ASN A 145 -39.48 -81.64 6.27
CA ASN A 145 -39.40 -82.90 7.03
C ASN A 145 -40.78 -83.41 7.43
N LEU A 146 -41.68 -82.54 7.91
CA LEU A 146 -43.05 -82.90 8.27
C LEU A 146 -43.84 -83.42 7.06
N LEU A 147 -43.64 -82.87 5.87
CA LEU A 147 -44.29 -83.34 4.64
C LEU A 147 -43.89 -84.78 4.26
N LEU A 148 -42.78 -85.29 4.78
CA LEU A 148 -42.35 -86.68 4.59
C LEU A 148 -42.95 -87.64 5.64
N GLU A 149 -43.56 -87.12 6.71
CA GLU A 149 -44.17 -87.91 7.78
C GLU A 149 -45.43 -88.63 7.27
N LYS A 150 -45.53 -89.93 7.54
CA LYS A 150 -46.63 -90.78 7.06
C LYS A 150 -47.77 -90.91 8.08
N HIS A 151 -47.53 -90.54 9.33
CA HIS A 151 -48.52 -90.60 10.39
C HIS A 151 -49.24 -89.27 10.60
N ASP A 152 -50.53 -89.22 10.25
CA ASP A 152 -51.36 -88.00 10.27
C ASP A 152 -51.35 -87.26 11.63
N ILE A 153 -51.33 -88.00 12.74
CA ILE A 153 -51.33 -87.40 14.09
C ILE A 153 -49.99 -86.70 14.36
N THR A 154 -48.88 -87.33 13.99
CA THR A 154 -47.53 -86.76 14.14
C THR A 154 -47.38 -85.52 13.26
N PHE A 155 -47.83 -85.61 12.00
CA PHE A 155 -47.89 -84.47 11.08
C PHE A 155 -48.70 -83.30 11.67
N TYR A 156 -49.94 -83.55 12.09
CA TYR A 156 -50.83 -82.50 12.56
C TYR A 156 -50.30 -81.82 13.83
N SER A 157 -49.74 -82.59 14.78
CA SER A 157 -49.16 -82.04 16.01
C SER A 157 -47.93 -81.18 15.73
N GLY A 158 -47.01 -81.63 14.86
CA GLY A 158 -45.82 -80.87 14.47
C GLY A 158 -46.15 -79.62 13.65
N TYR A 159 -47.10 -79.71 12.72
CA TYR A 159 -47.57 -78.55 11.96
C TYR A 159 -48.21 -77.50 12.88
N ARG A 160 -49.04 -77.95 13.84
CA ARG A 160 -49.70 -77.05 14.79
C ARG A 160 -48.70 -76.33 15.71
N SER A 161 -47.59 -76.97 16.09
CA SER A 161 -46.53 -76.28 16.84
C SER A 161 -45.83 -75.19 16.03
N LEU A 162 -45.69 -75.35 14.71
CA LEU A 162 -45.06 -74.36 13.83
C LEU A 162 -45.99 -73.24 13.39
N GLN A 163 -47.30 -73.44 13.50
CA GLN A 163 -48.31 -72.49 12.99
C GLN A 163 -48.11 -71.06 13.53
N SER A 164 -47.77 -70.91 14.80
CA SER A 164 -47.51 -69.59 15.41
C SER A 164 -46.27 -68.90 14.81
N ASP A 165 -45.21 -69.66 14.58
CA ASP A 165 -43.96 -69.13 14.04
C ASP A 165 -44.09 -68.78 12.55
N ILE A 166 -44.82 -69.60 11.79
CA ILE A 166 -45.20 -69.32 10.40
C ILE A 166 -46.01 -68.04 10.34
N GLN A 167 -47.03 -67.89 11.18
CA GLN A 167 -47.89 -66.71 11.17
C GLN A 167 -47.11 -65.44 11.57
N THR A 168 -46.15 -65.57 12.48
CA THR A 168 -45.22 -64.50 12.83
C THR A 168 -44.37 -64.09 11.64
N LEU A 169 -43.75 -65.04 10.92
CA LEU A 169 -42.93 -64.74 9.74
C LEU A 169 -43.74 -64.16 8.57
N VAL A 170 -44.93 -64.69 8.31
CA VAL A 170 -45.81 -64.21 7.23
C VAL A 170 -46.32 -62.79 7.50
N SER A 171 -46.42 -62.40 8.77
CA SER A 171 -46.79 -61.03 9.16
C SER A 171 -45.67 -60.01 8.98
N ILE A 172 -44.42 -60.45 8.76
CA ILE A 172 -43.30 -59.55 8.46
C ILE A 172 -43.48 -59.05 7.02
N PRO A 173 -43.54 -57.72 6.79
CA PRO A 173 -43.66 -57.19 5.44
C PRO A 173 -42.47 -57.61 4.59
N ALA A 174 -42.74 -58.04 3.35
CA ALA A 174 -41.74 -58.55 2.40
C ALA A 174 -40.63 -57.52 2.06
N GLU A 175 -40.93 -56.24 2.23
CA GLU A 175 -39.99 -55.15 2.01
C GLU A 175 -40.00 -54.21 3.22
N PRO A 176 -38.89 -54.10 3.97
CA PRO A 176 -38.77 -53.09 5.01
C PRO A 176 -38.90 -51.68 4.41
N LEU A 177 -39.59 -50.76 5.08
CA LEU A 177 -39.85 -49.40 4.57
C LEU A 177 -38.59 -48.61 4.18
N PHE A 178 -37.42 -48.96 4.72
CA PHE A 178 -36.12 -48.35 4.40
C PHE A 178 -35.32 -49.12 3.34
N ALA A 179 -35.75 -50.33 2.95
CA ALA A 179 -35.21 -51.09 1.82
C ALA A 179 -35.86 -50.66 0.50
N LYS A 180 -36.96 -49.89 0.55
CA LYS A 180 -37.38 -49.07 -0.58
C LYS A 180 -36.25 -48.11 -0.91
N VAL A 181 -35.41 -48.53 -1.84
CA VAL A 181 -34.47 -47.66 -2.55
C VAL A 181 -35.33 -46.48 -2.99
N PRO A 182 -35.02 -45.24 -2.55
CA PRO A 182 -35.66 -44.07 -3.13
C PRO A 182 -35.56 -44.26 -4.64
N ILE A 183 -36.69 -44.29 -5.35
CA ILE A 183 -36.64 -44.38 -6.80
C ILE A 183 -35.97 -43.07 -7.23
N PHE A 184 -34.68 -43.16 -7.55
CA PHE A 184 -33.83 -42.04 -7.92
C PHE A 184 -34.22 -41.63 -9.34
N GLU A 185 -35.39 -41.02 -9.50
CA GLU A 185 -35.58 -40.07 -10.58
C GLU A 185 -34.73 -38.85 -10.19
N ASP A 186 -33.49 -38.80 -10.72
CA ASP A 186 -32.44 -37.82 -10.38
C ASP A 186 -32.94 -36.36 -10.36
N GLU A 187 -34.02 -36.06 -11.09
CA GLU A 187 -34.62 -34.74 -11.14
C GLU A 187 -35.51 -34.40 -9.93
N PHE A 188 -36.18 -35.39 -9.31
CA PHE A 188 -37.07 -35.17 -8.17
C PHE A 188 -36.30 -35.00 -6.88
N LEU A 189 -35.26 -35.81 -6.64
CA LEU A 189 -34.39 -35.69 -5.48
C LEU A 189 -33.50 -34.45 -5.55
N PHE A 190 -33.04 -34.04 -6.73
CA PHE A 190 -32.35 -32.75 -6.86
C PHE A 190 -33.31 -31.58 -6.58
N LYS A 191 -34.56 -31.63 -7.07
CA LYS A 191 -35.58 -30.63 -6.75
C LYS A 191 -35.98 -30.65 -5.27
N GLU A 192 -36.16 -31.81 -4.65
CA GLU A 192 -36.51 -31.92 -3.23
C GLU A 192 -35.34 -31.57 -2.32
N VAL A 193 -34.11 -31.93 -2.67
CA VAL A 193 -32.90 -31.55 -1.92
C VAL A 193 -32.65 -30.06 -2.08
N MET A 194 -32.79 -29.50 -3.28
CA MET A 194 -32.69 -28.05 -3.49
C MET A 194 -33.83 -27.29 -2.80
N TYR A 195 -35.06 -27.83 -2.84
CA TYR A 195 -36.21 -27.27 -2.12
C TYR A 195 -36.07 -27.43 -0.61
N TYR A 196 -35.48 -28.53 -0.12
CA TYR A 196 -35.21 -28.78 1.29
C TYR A 196 -34.04 -27.94 1.78
N MET A 197 -32.99 -27.73 0.98
CA MET A 197 -31.89 -26.80 1.27
C MET A 197 -32.37 -25.35 1.22
N GLU A 198 -33.19 -24.95 0.24
CA GLU A 198 -33.83 -23.63 0.22
C GLU A 198 -34.80 -23.46 1.40
N SER A 199 -35.61 -24.48 1.72
CA SER A 199 -36.54 -24.51 2.86
C SER A 199 -35.78 -24.47 4.18
N LYS A 200 -34.65 -25.18 4.31
CA LYS A 200 -33.78 -25.16 5.49
C LYS A 200 -32.94 -23.90 5.56
N MET A 201 -32.54 -23.26 4.47
CA MET A 201 -31.94 -21.92 4.48
C MET A 201 -32.99 -20.84 4.81
N LYS A 202 -34.24 -21.01 4.36
CA LYS A 202 -35.39 -20.15 4.70
C LYS A 202 -36.01 -20.46 6.08
N LYS A 203 -35.76 -21.64 6.68
CA LYS A 203 -36.22 -22.07 8.03
C LYS A 203 -35.10 -22.11 9.08
N SER A 204 -33.83 -22.09 8.68
CA SER A 204 -32.68 -21.79 9.57
C SER A 204 -32.53 -20.28 9.79
N LEU A 205 -33.23 -19.49 8.97
CA LEU A 205 -34.00 -18.36 9.50
C LEU A 205 -35.11 -18.93 10.41
N CYS A 206 -34.72 -19.37 11.61
CA CYS A 206 -35.65 -19.48 12.73
C CYS A 206 -36.44 -18.16 12.79
N PRO A 207 -37.76 -18.14 13.07
CA PRO A 207 -38.39 -16.93 13.56
C PRO A 207 -37.57 -16.49 14.76
N ILE A 208 -36.85 -15.41 14.53
CA ILE A 208 -35.51 -15.24 15.05
C ILE A 208 -35.59 -15.22 16.57
N CYS A 209 -34.88 -16.13 17.27
CA CYS A 209 -34.61 -15.93 18.69
C CYS A 209 -34.14 -14.48 18.83
N PRO A 210 -34.82 -13.60 19.58
CA PRO A 210 -34.51 -12.17 19.60
C PRO A 210 -33.02 -11.89 19.88
N ILE A 211 -32.38 -12.82 20.59
CA ILE A 211 -30.96 -12.87 20.90
C ILE A 211 -30.09 -13.06 19.63
N GLN A 212 -30.37 -14.06 18.79
CA GLN A 212 -29.61 -14.30 17.56
C GLN A 212 -29.89 -13.23 16.49
N LYS A 213 -31.09 -12.63 16.49
CA LYS A 213 -31.41 -11.49 15.62
C LYS A 213 -30.49 -10.32 15.93
N LYS A 214 -30.43 -10.00 17.23
CA LYS A 214 -29.64 -8.89 17.73
C LYS A 214 -28.15 -9.14 17.52
N GLU A 215 -27.67 -10.38 17.66
CA GLU A 215 -26.28 -10.73 17.35
C GLU A 215 -25.95 -10.58 15.86
N ILE A 216 -26.84 -11.00 14.95
CA ILE A 216 -26.65 -10.80 13.51
C ILE A 216 -26.73 -9.32 13.16
N GLU A 217 -27.71 -8.58 13.68
CA GLU A 217 -27.84 -7.13 13.48
C GLU A 217 -26.62 -6.38 14.04
N ASP A 218 -26.09 -6.76 15.22
CA ASP A 218 -24.88 -6.19 15.80
C ASP A 218 -23.63 -6.54 14.98
N LEU A 219 -23.51 -7.77 14.48
CA LEU A 219 -22.40 -8.17 13.61
C LEU A 219 -22.46 -7.44 12.26
N GLN A 220 -23.66 -7.26 11.72
CA GLN A 220 -23.89 -6.55 10.47
C GLN A 220 -23.63 -5.04 10.63
N ALA A 221 -24.00 -4.46 11.78
CA ALA A 221 -23.63 -3.09 12.15
C ALA A 221 -22.11 -2.94 12.31
N LYS A 222 -21.43 -3.85 13.03
CA LYS A 222 -19.96 -3.86 13.16
C LYS A 222 -19.26 -4.00 11.81
N TYR A 223 -19.77 -4.87 10.94
CA TYR A 223 -19.26 -5.03 9.58
C TYR A 223 -19.41 -3.74 8.77
N ASN A 224 -20.57 -3.08 8.84
CA ASN A 224 -20.80 -1.81 8.13
C ASN A 224 -19.88 -0.70 8.64
N ILE A 225 -19.70 -0.57 9.96
CA ILE A 225 -18.74 0.38 10.55
C ILE A 225 -17.31 0.08 10.05
N CYS A 226 -16.91 -1.18 10.02
CA CYS A 226 -15.59 -1.58 9.53
C CYS A 226 -15.42 -1.25 8.04
N LYS A 227 -16.46 -1.48 7.23
CA LYS A 227 -16.49 -1.16 5.80
C LYS A 227 -16.39 0.35 5.55
N GLU A 228 -17.17 1.16 6.26
CA GLU A 228 -17.14 2.63 6.17
C GLU A 228 -15.79 3.19 6.65
N THR A 229 -15.24 2.64 7.73
CA THR A 229 -13.92 3.01 8.25
C THR A 229 -12.83 2.68 7.23
N SER A 230 -12.87 1.49 6.61
CA SER A 230 -11.93 1.10 5.55
C SER A 230 -12.05 2.02 4.33
N GLN A 231 -13.26 2.38 3.91
CA GLN A 231 -13.47 3.33 2.83
C GLN A 231 -12.95 4.73 3.16
N SER A 232 -13.18 5.22 4.38
CA SER A 232 -12.66 6.50 4.86
C SER A 232 -11.13 6.51 4.91
N LEU A 233 -10.51 5.43 5.38
CA LEU A 233 -9.05 5.27 5.39
C LEU A 233 -8.48 5.24 3.97
N ASN A 234 -9.12 4.53 3.03
CA ASN A 234 -8.71 4.52 1.63
C ASN A 234 -8.81 5.90 0.98
N GLN A 235 -9.86 6.67 1.29
CA GLN A 235 -9.98 8.05 0.83
C GLN A 235 -8.86 8.93 1.41
N LYS A 236 -8.56 8.82 2.71
CA LYS A 236 -7.45 9.54 3.34
C LYS A 236 -6.09 9.19 2.73
N CYS A 237 -5.83 7.90 2.50
CA CYS A 237 -4.63 7.43 1.80
C CYS A 237 -4.53 8.00 0.39
N SER A 238 -5.64 8.07 -0.36
CA SER A 238 -5.65 8.66 -1.70
C SER A 238 -5.33 10.16 -1.67
N VAL A 239 -5.83 10.89 -0.68
CA VAL A 239 -5.52 12.32 -0.52
C VAL A 239 -4.05 12.51 -0.17
N GLN A 240 -3.53 11.72 0.78
CA GLN A 240 -2.12 11.78 1.18
C GLN A 240 -1.18 11.41 0.03
N LYS A 241 -1.52 10.39 -0.76
CA LYS A 241 -0.76 10.02 -1.95
C LYS A 241 -0.66 11.17 -2.94
N LYS A 242 -1.78 11.85 -3.20
CA LYS A 242 -1.81 13.03 -4.07
C LYS A 242 -0.96 14.18 -3.51
N GLN A 243 -1.04 14.44 -2.21
CA GLN A 243 -0.19 15.45 -1.56
C GLN A 243 1.31 15.12 -1.70
N ILE A 244 1.70 13.85 -1.60
CA ILE A 244 3.09 13.41 -1.81
C ILE A 244 3.50 13.61 -3.27
N GLU A 245 2.64 13.27 -4.24
CA GLU A 245 2.89 13.47 -5.67
C GLU A 245 3.05 14.97 -6.00
N ASP A 246 2.22 15.84 -5.42
CA ASP A 246 2.31 17.29 -5.57
C ASP A 246 3.64 17.83 -5.00
N LEU A 247 4.02 17.41 -3.79
CA LEU A 247 5.31 17.78 -3.17
C LEU A 247 6.52 17.27 -3.97
N GLN A 248 6.45 16.06 -4.53
CA GLN A 248 7.50 15.54 -5.39
C GLN A 248 7.63 16.34 -6.70
N SER A 249 6.51 16.77 -7.27
CA SER A 249 6.49 17.64 -8.44
C SER A 249 7.15 18.99 -8.13
N GLU A 250 6.76 19.64 -7.03
CA GLU A 250 7.37 20.90 -6.58
C GLU A 250 8.87 20.76 -6.32
N TYR A 251 9.30 19.68 -5.66
CA TYR A 251 10.71 19.38 -5.44
C TYR A 251 11.47 19.24 -6.77
N ASN A 252 10.90 18.53 -7.75
CA ASN A 252 11.52 18.35 -9.06
C ASN A 252 11.63 19.67 -9.83
N ILE A 253 10.64 20.56 -9.71
CA ILE A 253 10.70 21.91 -10.28
C ILE A 253 11.85 22.69 -9.63
N CYS A 254 11.89 22.72 -8.30
CA CYS A 254 12.93 23.41 -7.52
C CYS A 254 14.35 22.89 -7.87
N LYS A 255 14.51 21.57 -7.97
CA LYS A 255 15.75 20.92 -8.37
C LYS A 255 16.18 21.32 -9.79
N LYS A 256 15.24 21.37 -10.75
CA LYS A 256 15.52 21.79 -12.12
C LYS A 256 15.92 23.27 -12.21
N THR A 257 15.24 24.15 -11.47
CA THR A 257 15.61 25.58 -11.42
C THR A 257 16.99 25.76 -10.80
N PHE A 258 17.28 25.06 -9.70
CA PHE A 258 18.58 25.12 -9.05
C PHE A 258 19.72 24.63 -9.97
N HIS A 259 19.51 23.52 -10.69
CA HIS A 259 20.49 23.05 -11.68
C HIS A 259 20.69 24.04 -12.82
N ARG A 260 19.62 24.65 -13.33
CA ARG A 260 19.72 25.68 -14.37
C ARG A 260 20.50 26.90 -13.89
N ASP A 261 20.29 27.32 -12.63
CA ASP A 261 21.03 28.43 -12.03
C ASP A 261 22.51 28.09 -11.80
N LEU A 262 22.83 26.82 -11.51
CA LEU A 262 24.21 26.34 -11.44
C LEU A 262 24.87 26.26 -12.82
N GLU A 263 24.18 25.72 -13.83
CA GLU A 263 24.67 25.66 -15.21
C GLU A 263 24.91 27.07 -15.78
N ALA A 264 23.99 28.01 -15.52
CA ALA A 264 24.18 29.41 -15.92
C ALA A 264 25.43 30.04 -15.27
N LYS A 265 25.75 29.67 -14.03
CA LYS A 265 26.97 30.12 -13.35
C LYS A 265 28.22 29.39 -13.82
N ASP A 266 28.11 28.10 -14.17
CA ASP A 266 29.21 27.33 -14.75
C ASP A 266 29.57 27.83 -16.15
N ASP A 267 28.64 28.41 -16.91
CA ASP A 267 28.92 29.08 -18.19
C ASP A 267 29.58 30.47 -18.02
N GLU A 268 29.42 31.10 -16.86
CA GLU A 268 30.07 32.38 -16.52
C GLU A 268 31.54 32.19 -16.08
N ILE A 269 31.90 31.05 -15.50
CA ILE A 269 33.26 30.76 -15.00
C ILE A 269 34.31 30.72 -16.14
N PRO A 270 34.07 30.06 -17.30
CA PRO A 270 34.98 30.11 -18.45
C PRO A 270 35.16 31.52 -19.00
N LYS A 271 34.09 32.31 -19.08
CA LYS A 271 34.15 33.72 -19.52
C LYS A 271 35.03 34.56 -18.58
N LEU A 272 34.80 34.47 -17.27
CA LEU A 272 35.63 35.13 -16.26
C LEU A 272 37.09 34.67 -16.31
N SER A 273 37.34 33.38 -16.55
CA SER A 273 38.70 32.82 -16.69
C SER A 273 39.41 33.36 -17.94
N GLU A 274 38.69 33.52 -19.04
CA GLU A 274 39.20 34.06 -20.30
C GLU A 274 39.46 35.57 -20.19
N ASP A 275 38.56 36.32 -19.53
CA ASP A 275 38.75 37.73 -19.22
C ASP A 275 39.99 37.95 -18.31
N ILE A 276 40.17 37.12 -17.28
CA ILE A 276 41.38 37.16 -16.42
C ILE A 276 42.65 36.86 -17.23
N LYS A 277 42.60 35.91 -18.18
CA LYS A 277 43.74 35.63 -19.07
C LYS A 277 44.03 36.80 -19.99
N SER A 278 42.99 37.44 -20.54
CA SER A 278 43.10 38.63 -21.38
C SER A 278 43.76 39.78 -20.62
N LEU A 279 43.26 40.08 -19.41
CA LEU A 279 43.81 41.12 -18.53
C LEU A 279 45.28 40.84 -18.14
N LYS A 280 45.64 39.59 -17.89
CA LYS A 280 47.05 39.22 -17.65
C LYS A 280 47.94 39.47 -18.86
N ARG A 281 47.48 39.17 -20.08
CA ARG A 281 48.23 39.47 -21.32
C ARG A 281 48.40 40.97 -21.49
N GLU A 282 47.33 41.72 -21.30
CA GLU A 282 47.35 43.19 -21.43
C GLU A 282 48.29 43.84 -20.42
N LYS A 283 48.26 43.40 -19.15
CA LYS A 283 49.22 43.82 -18.12
C LYS A 283 50.66 43.54 -18.51
N ASN A 284 50.94 42.35 -19.02
CA ASN A 284 52.30 41.98 -19.44
C ASN A 284 52.77 42.82 -20.63
N THR A 285 51.88 43.09 -21.58
CA THR A 285 52.17 44.00 -22.71
C THR A 285 52.46 45.40 -22.21
N MET A 286 51.64 45.95 -21.29
CA MET A 286 51.88 47.29 -20.72
C MET A 286 53.20 47.37 -19.95
N GLN A 287 53.53 46.37 -19.14
CA GLN A 287 54.81 46.30 -18.43
C GLN A 287 55.99 46.22 -19.40
N SER A 288 55.89 45.42 -20.45
CA SER A 288 56.90 45.34 -21.50
C SER A 288 57.10 46.70 -22.18
N THR A 289 56.02 47.34 -22.62
CA THR A 289 56.07 48.66 -23.28
C THR A 289 56.68 49.72 -22.37
N TYR A 290 56.34 49.71 -21.08
CA TYR A 290 56.92 50.63 -20.10
C TYR A 290 58.43 50.43 -19.95
N VAL A 291 58.88 49.19 -19.77
CA VAL A 291 60.31 48.85 -19.69
C VAL A 291 61.04 49.24 -20.97
N THR A 292 60.49 48.94 -22.15
CA THR A 292 61.09 49.33 -23.42
C THR A 292 61.20 50.85 -23.52
N THR A 293 60.15 51.59 -23.19
CA THR A 293 60.16 53.06 -23.23
C THR A 293 61.18 53.66 -22.25
N CYS A 294 61.27 53.14 -21.04
CA CYS A 294 62.27 53.57 -20.06
C CYS A 294 63.70 53.29 -20.54
N VAL A 295 63.96 52.10 -21.10
CA VAL A 295 65.26 51.73 -21.63
C VAL A 295 65.64 52.59 -22.83
N THR A 296 64.71 52.83 -23.77
CA THR A 296 64.94 53.70 -24.94
C THR A 296 65.23 55.14 -24.49
N ASN A 297 64.48 55.65 -23.51
CA ASN A 297 64.73 56.98 -22.96
C ASN A 297 66.08 57.05 -22.23
N PHE A 298 66.47 56.01 -21.50
CA PHE A 298 67.78 55.94 -20.86
C PHE A 298 68.93 55.92 -21.88
N ILE A 299 68.83 55.10 -22.92
CA ILE A 299 69.81 55.04 -24.02
C ILE A 299 69.92 56.40 -24.73
N ASN A 300 68.78 57.07 -24.99
CA ASN A 300 68.79 58.39 -25.62
C ASN A 300 69.47 59.44 -24.72
N VAL A 301 69.26 59.38 -23.39
CA VAL A 301 69.93 60.27 -22.43
C VAL A 301 71.44 59.99 -22.35
N GLU A 302 71.86 58.72 -22.33
CA GLU A 302 73.29 58.34 -22.37
C GLU A 302 73.96 58.74 -23.69
N ALA A 303 73.28 58.55 -24.83
CA ALA A 303 73.79 58.98 -26.13
C ALA A 303 73.98 60.51 -26.22
N LEU A 304 73.08 61.29 -25.61
CA LEU A 304 73.21 62.74 -25.52
C LEU A 304 74.38 63.17 -24.61
N LYS A 305 74.73 62.39 -23.59
CA LYS A 305 75.91 62.64 -22.74
C LYS A 305 77.24 62.30 -23.42
N GLY A 306 77.25 61.42 -24.43
CA GLY A 306 78.45 61.08 -25.19
C GLY A 306 78.80 62.05 -26.32
N ILE A 307 77.91 63.00 -26.63
CA ILE A 307 78.06 64.00 -27.70
C ILE A 307 78.43 65.39 -27.15
N LEU A 308 78.29 65.62 -25.84
CA LEU A 308 78.70 66.83 -25.11
C LEU A 308 80.08 66.64 -24.47
#